data_AF-A0A4R2NB50-F1
#
_entry.id   AF-A0A4R2NB50-F1
#
_cell.length_a   1.000
_cell.length_b   1.000
_cell.length_c   1.000
_cell.angle_alpha   90.00
_cell.angle_beta   90.00
_cell.angle_gamma   90.00
#
_symmetry.space_group_name_H-M   'P 1'
#
loop_
_entity.id
_entity.type
_entity.pdbx_description
1 polymer ?
#
loop_
_entity_poly.entity_id
_entity_poly.type
_entity_poly.pdbx_seq_one_letter_code
_entity_poly.pdbx_strand_id
1 'polypeptide(L)'
;MKNELIPKSMYRDLAVHTPLNLALKQFFSEIASIEDCEQLQLSLYQVREHLISQHQDVVQKLRSNEITKALGFRLMQDKASSSGGHFLRWRITIGQTNQSAEKGGLIWKGLVEDSAVSDGIKKRIAQMEKERLVLNMQMSVLNSMMRQLSATIDKLTEVEAIIQGELSPN
;
A
#
# COMPACT_ATOMS: atom_id res chain seq x y z
N MET A 1 12.07 9.16 -22.14
CA MET A 1 12.00 8.56 -20.79
C MET A 1 10.66 7.88 -20.59
N LYS A 2 10.66 6.62 -20.12
CA LYS A 2 9.44 5.88 -19.75
C LYS A 2 8.94 6.41 -18.41
N ASN A 3 7.71 6.94 -18.37
CA ASN A 3 7.07 7.42 -17.13
C ASN A 3 6.44 6.24 -16.37
N GLU A 4 7.21 5.18 -16.12
CA GLU A 4 6.78 4.10 -15.22
C GLU A 4 6.92 4.66 -13.79
N LEU A 5 5.81 4.74 -13.04
CA LEU A 5 5.84 5.11 -11.62
C LEU A 5 6.64 4.10 -10.83
N ILE A 6 6.46 2.84 -11.18
CA ILE A 6 7.10 1.70 -10.54
C ILE A 6 8.31 1.32 -11.39
N PRO A 7 9.54 1.54 -10.91
CA PRO A 7 10.72 1.00 -11.56
C PRO A 7 10.58 -0.53 -11.66
N LYS A 8 10.96 -1.11 -12.80
CA LYS A 8 10.96 -2.58 -12.94
C LYS A 8 11.77 -3.28 -11.86
N SER A 9 12.82 -2.63 -11.35
CA SER A 9 13.63 -3.16 -10.25
C SER A 9 12.88 -3.19 -8.93
N MET A 10 11.92 -2.28 -8.67
CA MET A 10 11.23 -2.14 -7.38
C MET A 10 10.60 -3.46 -6.90
N TYR A 11 10.01 -4.25 -7.80
CA TYR A 11 9.44 -5.55 -7.45
C TYR A 11 10.50 -6.58 -7.02
N ARG A 12 11.63 -6.59 -7.71
CA ARG A 12 12.77 -7.44 -7.37
C ARG A 12 13.41 -6.96 -6.06
N ASP A 13 13.59 -5.66 -5.93
CA ASP A 13 14.25 -5.02 -4.79
C ASP A 13 13.42 -5.28 -3.51
N LEU A 14 12.09 -5.27 -3.60
CA LEU A 14 11.21 -5.68 -2.50
C LEU A 14 11.48 -7.13 -2.07
N ALA A 15 11.58 -8.07 -3.01
CA ALA A 15 11.81 -9.48 -2.70
C ALA A 15 13.24 -9.76 -2.20
N VAL A 16 14.23 -8.98 -2.62
CA VAL A 16 15.66 -9.16 -2.29
C VAL A 16 16.03 -8.47 -0.98
N HIS A 17 15.46 -7.30 -0.69
CA HIS A 17 15.86 -6.48 0.46
C HIS A 17 14.90 -6.58 1.65
N THR A 18 13.90 -7.45 1.59
CA THR A 18 12.96 -7.69 2.69
C THR A 18 12.73 -9.17 2.88
N PRO A 19 12.22 -9.61 4.05
CA PRO A 19 11.88 -11.01 4.27
C PRO A 19 10.58 -11.44 3.56
N LEU A 20 10.06 -10.73 2.55
CA LEU A 20 8.75 -10.99 1.93
C LEU A 20 8.51 -12.46 1.59
N ASN A 21 9.48 -13.12 0.93
CA ASN A 21 9.34 -14.52 0.54
C ASN A 21 9.28 -15.46 1.75
N LEU A 22 10.12 -15.19 2.76
CA LEU A 22 10.14 -15.96 4.00
C LEU A 22 8.84 -15.75 4.79
N ALA A 23 8.41 -14.50 4.92
CA ALA A 23 7.18 -14.12 5.61
C ALA A 23 5.95 -14.77 4.97
N LEU A 24 5.85 -14.76 3.63
CA LEU A 24 4.77 -15.46 2.94
C LEU A 24 4.83 -16.97 3.18
N LYS A 25 6.02 -17.58 3.11
CA LYS A 25 6.18 -19.02 3.39
C LYS A 25 5.73 -19.36 4.82
N GLN A 26 6.18 -18.60 5.81
CA GLN A 26 5.84 -18.78 7.22
C GLN A 26 4.35 -18.56 7.48
N PHE A 27 3.74 -17.55 6.85
CA PHE A 27 2.31 -17.25 7.01
C PHE A 27 1.39 -18.39 6.58
N PHE A 28 1.84 -19.24 5.65
CA PHE A 28 1.12 -20.43 5.19
C PHE A 28 1.75 -21.74 5.66
N SER A 29 2.60 -21.70 6.69
CA SER A 29 3.18 -22.88 7.33
C SER A 29 2.48 -23.16 8.67
N GLU A 30 2.79 -24.31 9.27
CA GLU A 30 2.41 -24.59 10.65
C GLU A 30 3.05 -23.55 11.60
N ILE A 31 2.25 -23.03 12.52
CA ILE A 31 2.67 -22.12 13.57
C ILE A 31 2.70 -22.93 14.86
N ALA A 32 3.89 -23.13 15.43
CA ALA A 32 4.07 -23.99 16.60
C ALA A 32 3.95 -23.24 17.93
N SER A 33 4.13 -21.91 17.92
CA SER A 33 4.12 -21.08 19.13
C SER A 33 3.70 -19.64 18.87
N ILE A 34 3.38 -18.90 19.94
CA ILE A 34 3.18 -17.44 19.89
C ILE A 34 4.46 -16.74 19.44
N GLU A 35 5.64 -17.21 19.85
CA GLU A 35 6.93 -16.63 19.45
C GLU A 35 7.12 -16.67 17.93
N ASP A 36 6.72 -17.76 17.26
CA ASP A 36 6.72 -17.84 15.78
C ASP A 36 5.83 -16.76 15.15
N CYS A 37 4.67 -16.48 15.77
CA CYS A 37 3.77 -15.43 15.30
C CYS A 37 4.39 -14.05 15.44
N GLU A 38 5.06 -13.77 16.56
CA GLU A 38 5.73 -12.48 16.80
C GLU A 38 6.87 -12.26 15.80
N GLN A 39 7.66 -13.28 15.49
CA GLN A 39 8.70 -13.22 14.45
C GLN A 39 8.12 -12.98 13.05
N LEU A 40 7.00 -13.63 12.74
CA LEU A 40 6.29 -13.39 11.48
C LEU A 40 5.74 -11.96 11.43
N GLN A 41 5.22 -11.43 12.54
CA GLN A 41 4.72 -10.07 12.64
C GLN A 41 5.84 -9.04 12.39
N LEU A 42 7.02 -9.26 12.97
CA LEU A 42 8.21 -8.44 12.72
C LEU A 42 8.62 -8.48 11.24
N SER A 43 8.60 -9.65 10.63
CA SER A 43 8.91 -9.83 9.20
C SER A 43 7.94 -9.06 8.31
N LEU A 44 6.63 -9.14 8.58
CA LEU A 44 5.61 -8.38 7.84
C LEU A 44 5.76 -6.86 8.05
N TYR A 45 6.14 -6.42 9.25
CA TYR A 45 6.42 -5.01 9.52
C TYR A 45 7.59 -4.49 8.68
N GLN A 46 8.71 -5.23 8.60
CA GLN A 46 9.86 -4.86 7.78
C GLN A 46 9.51 -4.72 6.30
N VAL A 47 8.72 -5.66 5.76
CA VAL A 47 8.21 -5.58 4.39
C VAL A 47 7.36 -4.31 4.20
N ARG A 48 6.51 -3.99 5.19
CA ARG A 48 5.61 -2.82 5.12
C ARG A 48 6.38 -1.51 5.10
N GLU A 49 7.36 -1.35 5.99
CA GLU A 49 8.17 -0.13 6.04
C GLU A 49 8.95 0.08 4.75
N HIS A 50 9.50 -0.99 4.16
CA HIS A 50 10.14 -0.92 2.86
C HIS A 50 9.16 -0.48 1.76
N LEU A 51 7.96 -1.05 1.73
CA LEU A 51 6.93 -0.67 0.75
C LEU A 51 6.48 0.79 0.94
N ILE A 52 6.37 1.27 2.18
CA ILE A 52 6.07 2.68 2.51
C ILE A 52 7.17 3.59 1.94
N SER A 53 8.44 3.24 2.13
CA SER A 53 9.57 4.00 1.59
C SER A 53 9.56 4.03 0.06
N GLN A 54 9.33 2.90 -0.60
CA GLN A 54 9.20 2.87 -2.05
C GLN A 54 8.03 3.73 -2.55
N HIS A 55 6.88 3.72 -1.85
CA HIS A 55 5.76 4.60 -2.18
C HIS A 55 6.13 6.10 -2.06
N GLN A 56 6.95 6.47 -1.08
CA GLN A 56 7.46 7.84 -0.92
C GLN A 56 8.34 8.24 -2.10
N ASP A 57 9.22 7.35 -2.56
CA ASP A 57 10.06 7.59 -3.72
C ASP A 57 9.24 7.80 -4.99
N VAL A 58 8.18 7.00 -5.18
CA VAL A 58 7.22 7.17 -6.29
C VAL A 58 6.55 8.55 -6.24
N VAL A 59 6.05 8.94 -5.06
CA VAL A 59 5.44 10.27 -4.86
C VAL A 59 6.45 11.37 -5.17
N GLN A 60 7.69 11.25 -4.70
CA GLN A 60 8.73 12.25 -4.90
C GLN A 60 9.12 12.38 -6.38
N LYS A 61 9.27 11.27 -7.10
CA LYS A 61 9.52 11.26 -8.55
C LYS A 61 8.39 11.93 -9.34
N LEU A 62 7.16 11.80 -8.86
CA LEU A 62 6.00 12.43 -9.51
C LEU A 62 5.82 13.91 -9.20
N ARG A 63 6.30 14.41 -8.06
CA ARG A 63 6.20 15.84 -7.73
C ARG A 63 6.85 16.72 -8.78
N SER A 64 7.95 16.26 -9.38
CA SER A 64 8.66 16.98 -10.43
C SER A 64 8.19 16.63 -11.85
N ASN A 65 7.20 15.75 -12.01
CA ASN A 65 6.76 15.28 -13.33
C ASN A 65 5.97 16.37 -14.09
N GLU A 66 6.41 16.67 -15.31
CA GLU A 66 5.85 17.75 -16.13
C GLU A 66 4.39 17.51 -16.53
N ILE A 67 3.97 16.25 -16.71
CA ILE A 67 2.58 15.93 -17.07
C ILE A 67 1.65 16.24 -15.90
N THR A 68 1.99 15.80 -14.69
CA THR A 68 1.16 16.00 -13.50
C THR A 68 1.11 17.47 -13.10
N LYS A 69 2.24 18.20 -13.22
CA LYS A 69 2.28 19.65 -13.03
C LYS A 69 1.40 20.40 -14.03
N ALA A 70 1.55 20.10 -15.33
CA ALA A 70 0.81 20.79 -16.38
C ALA A 70 -0.71 20.56 -16.27
N LEU A 71 -1.12 19.36 -15.85
CA LEU A 71 -2.53 18.99 -15.68
C LEU A 71 -3.09 19.30 -14.29
N GLY A 72 -2.30 19.92 -13.41
CA GLY A 72 -2.79 20.41 -12.12
C GLY A 72 -3.20 19.32 -11.13
N PHE A 73 -2.54 18.16 -11.12
CA PHE A 73 -2.77 17.13 -10.10
C PHE A 73 -1.45 16.52 -9.61
N ARG A 74 -1.46 15.95 -8.39
CA ARG A 74 -0.30 15.29 -7.79
C ARG A 74 -0.67 14.00 -7.09
N LEU A 75 0.28 13.07 -7.01
CA LEU A 75 0.16 11.91 -6.13
C LEU A 75 0.56 12.30 -4.71
N MET A 76 -0.21 11.88 -3.71
CA MET A 76 0.15 11.98 -2.31
C MET A 76 0.07 10.61 -1.63
N GLN A 77 0.88 10.42 -0.61
CA GLN A 77 0.74 9.31 0.32
C GLN A 77 0.03 9.82 1.56
N ASP A 78 -1.21 9.41 1.77
CA ASP A 78 -1.94 9.75 2.98
C ASP A 78 -1.37 8.90 4.13
N LYS A 79 -0.94 9.56 5.22
CA LYS A 79 -0.60 8.90 6.48
C LYS A 79 -1.91 8.45 7.13
N ALA A 80 -1.98 7.20 7.54
CA ALA A 80 -3.23 6.47 7.69
C ALA A 80 -4.20 7.01 8.75
N SER A 81 -5.49 6.82 8.43
CA SER A 81 -6.57 6.43 9.34
C SER A 81 -6.16 5.35 10.36
N SER A 82 -7.04 5.06 11.33
CA SER A 82 -6.90 4.09 12.45
C SER A 82 -6.31 2.69 12.15
N SER A 83 -6.09 2.32 10.89
CA SER A 83 -5.50 1.06 10.44
C SER A 83 -3.99 1.08 10.14
N GLY A 84 -3.32 2.24 10.22
CA GLY A 84 -1.87 2.36 9.98
C GLY A 84 -1.42 2.22 8.51
N GLY A 85 -2.34 2.01 7.57
CA GLY A 85 -2.03 1.84 6.13
C GLY A 85 -1.75 3.14 5.37
N HIS A 86 -0.57 3.24 4.74
CA HIS A 86 -0.20 4.37 3.89
C HIS A 86 -0.69 4.18 2.45
N PHE A 87 -1.70 4.95 2.04
CA PHE A 87 -2.31 4.82 0.72
C PHE A 87 -1.95 5.96 -0.23
N LEU A 88 -1.71 5.61 -1.49
CA LEU A 88 -1.48 6.58 -2.56
C LEU A 88 -2.82 7.09 -3.11
N ARG A 89 -2.95 8.42 -3.21
CA ARG A 89 -4.15 9.12 -3.68
C ARG A 89 -3.78 10.27 -4.63
N TRP A 90 -4.54 10.42 -5.71
CA TRP A 90 -4.47 11.62 -6.54
C TRP A 90 -5.13 12.80 -5.83
N ARG A 91 -4.56 13.99 -6.02
CA ARG A 91 -5.06 15.26 -5.47
C ARG A 91 -4.95 16.35 -6.52
N ILE A 92 -5.98 17.17 -6.66
CA ILE A 92 -5.97 18.36 -7.52
C ILE A 92 -5.13 19.45 -6.85
N THR A 93 -4.36 20.20 -7.64
CA THR A 93 -3.48 21.29 -7.17
C THR A 93 -3.79 22.64 -7.80
N ILE A 94 -4.59 22.69 -8.88
CA ILE A 94 -4.98 23.94 -9.57
C ILE A 94 -6.48 23.88 -9.89
N GLY A 95 -7.25 24.88 -9.44
CA GLY A 95 -8.63 25.14 -9.91
C GLY A 95 -9.72 24.17 -9.44
N GLN A 96 -10.76 24.73 -8.81
CA GLN A 96 -12.03 24.11 -8.38
C GLN A 96 -11.98 23.22 -7.12
N THR A 97 -12.20 23.89 -5.99
CA THR A 97 -12.91 23.37 -4.81
C THR A 97 -14.36 23.08 -5.17
N ASN A 98 -14.61 22.06 -5.99
CA ASN A 98 -15.93 21.43 -6.05
C ASN A 98 -15.88 20.23 -5.12
N GLN A 99 -16.78 20.19 -4.14
CA GLN A 99 -16.88 19.20 -3.05
C GLN A 99 -17.02 17.74 -3.57
N SER A 100 -17.19 17.53 -4.87
CA SER A 100 -17.12 16.22 -5.54
C SER A 100 -15.68 15.70 -5.79
N ALA A 101 -14.68 16.58 -5.77
CA ALA A 101 -13.25 16.24 -5.80
C ALA A 101 -12.74 15.67 -4.45
N GLU A 102 -13.54 15.76 -3.39
CA GLU A 102 -13.19 15.28 -2.05
C GLU A 102 -13.16 13.75 -1.93
N LYS A 103 -13.70 13.03 -2.91
CA LYS A 103 -13.76 11.55 -2.89
C LYS A 103 -12.89 10.88 -3.94
N GLY A 104 -11.67 11.38 -4.21
CA GLY A 104 -10.50 10.63 -4.72
C GLY A 104 -10.61 9.67 -5.92
N GLY A 105 -11.78 9.54 -6.56
CA GLY A 105 -12.12 8.41 -7.43
C GLY A 105 -12.07 8.70 -8.91
N LEU A 106 -12.07 9.97 -9.34
CA LEU A 106 -12.32 10.31 -10.75
C LEU A 106 -11.42 11.41 -11.33
N ILE A 107 -10.37 11.86 -10.62
CA ILE A 107 -9.47 12.92 -11.13
C ILE A 107 -8.82 12.48 -12.44
N TRP A 108 -8.25 11.27 -12.49
CA TRP A 108 -7.62 10.74 -13.68
C TRP A 108 -8.64 10.46 -14.81
N LYS A 109 -9.89 10.12 -14.46
CA LYS A 109 -10.94 9.77 -15.42
C LYS A 109 -11.32 10.99 -16.26
N GLY A 110 -11.55 12.14 -15.62
CA GLY A 110 -11.84 13.39 -16.33
C GLY A 110 -10.75 13.78 -17.32
N LEU A 111 -9.48 13.56 -16.97
CA LEU A 111 -8.33 13.83 -17.85
C LEU A 111 -8.22 12.85 -19.02
N VAL A 112 -8.66 11.60 -18.84
CA VAL A 112 -8.67 10.60 -19.93
C VAL A 112 -9.83 10.83 -20.88
N GLU A 113 -10.96 11.33 -20.39
CA GLU A 113 -12.16 11.64 -21.19
C GLU A 113 -12.06 12.98 -21.92
N ASP A 114 -11.18 13.89 -21.49
CA ASP A 114 -11.00 15.21 -22.11
C ASP A 114 -10.45 15.11 -23.54
N SER A 115 -11.23 15.57 -24.52
CA SER A 115 -10.86 15.65 -25.93
C SER A 115 -9.66 16.55 -26.22
N ALA A 116 -9.36 17.54 -25.36
CA ALA A 116 -8.22 18.42 -25.50
C ALA A 116 -6.89 17.76 -25.11
N VAL A 117 -6.93 16.64 -24.36
CA VAL A 117 -5.75 15.89 -23.96
C VAL A 117 -5.36 14.91 -25.08
N SER A 118 -4.10 14.94 -25.50
CA SER A 118 -3.61 14.00 -26.53
C SER A 118 -3.64 12.54 -26.06
N ASP A 119 -3.88 11.62 -26.98
CA ASP A 119 -3.93 10.17 -26.69
C ASP A 119 -2.66 9.63 -26.02
N GLY A 120 -1.51 10.18 -26.38
CA GLY A 120 -0.24 9.84 -25.75
C GLY A 120 -0.20 10.18 -24.26
N ILE A 121 -0.80 11.30 -23.86
CA ILE A 121 -0.92 11.71 -22.46
C ILE A 121 -1.99 10.88 -21.75
N LYS A 122 -3.14 10.62 -22.39
CA LYS A 122 -4.22 9.77 -21.84
C LYS A 122 -3.70 8.37 -21.47
N LYS A 123 -2.95 7.73 -22.37
CA LYS A 123 -2.33 6.42 -22.12
C LYS A 123 -1.37 6.46 -20.92
N ARG A 124 -0.63 7.56 -20.73
CA ARG A 124 0.28 7.73 -19.59
C ARG A 124 -0.49 7.90 -18.28
N ILE A 125 -1.54 8.71 -18.25
CA ILE A 125 -2.39 8.89 -17.06
C ILE A 125 -3.04 7.56 -16.67
N ALA A 126 -3.57 6.81 -17.64
CA ALA A 126 -4.16 5.50 -17.39
C ALA A 126 -3.13 4.50 -16.82
N GLN A 127 -1.88 4.52 -17.31
CA GLN A 127 -0.82 3.69 -16.78
C GLN A 127 -0.46 4.07 -15.34
N MET A 128 -0.35 5.36 -15.04
CA MET A 128 -0.10 5.87 -13.70
C MET A 128 -1.19 5.43 -12.71
N GLU A 129 -2.46 5.42 -13.11
CA GLU A 129 -3.54 4.93 -12.27
C GLU A 129 -3.46 3.42 -12.03
N LYS A 130 -3.17 2.63 -13.07
CA LYS A 130 -2.99 1.17 -12.93
C LYS A 130 -1.89 0.85 -11.91
N GLU A 131 -0.77 1.56 -11.99
CA GLU A 131 0.36 1.39 -11.08
C GLU A 131 -0.01 1.78 -9.63
N ARG A 132 -0.69 2.93 -9.44
CA ARG A 132 -1.21 3.33 -8.11
C ARG A 132 -2.16 2.28 -7.52
N LEU A 133 -3.05 1.70 -8.33
CA LEU A 133 -3.98 0.65 -7.90
C LEU A 133 -3.23 -0.58 -7.40
N VAL A 134 -2.22 -1.05 -8.13
CA VAL A 134 -1.39 -2.20 -7.73
C VAL A 134 -0.65 -1.94 -6.42
N LEU A 135 -0.03 -0.76 -6.27
CA LEU A 135 0.68 -0.38 -5.04
C LEU A 135 -0.26 -0.34 -3.82
N ASN A 136 -1.46 0.22 -3.98
CA ASN A 136 -2.45 0.25 -2.90
C ASN A 136 -3.01 -1.15 -2.59
N MET A 137 -3.16 -2.02 -3.59
CA MET A 137 -3.56 -3.41 -3.40
C MET A 137 -2.50 -4.16 -2.57
N GLN A 138 -1.21 -4.03 -2.92
CA GLN A 138 -0.10 -4.65 -2.17
C GLN A 138 -0.10 -4.21 -0.71
N MET A 139 -0.24 -2.90 -0.45
CA MET A 139 -0.37 -2.37 0.91
C MET A 139 -1.61 -2.91 1.64
N SER A 140 -2.74 -3.07 0.93
CA SER A 140 -3.97 -3.62 1.52
C SER A 140 -3.81 -5.07 1.93
N VAL A 141 -3.20 -5.91 1.08
CA VAL A 141 -2.92 -7.32 1.37
C VAL A 141 -2.03 -7.44 2.61
N LEU A 142 -0.93 -6.69 2.64
CA LEU A 142 0.01 -6.72 3.76
C LEU A 142 -0.63 -6.30 5.08
N ASN A 143 -1.39 -5.19 5.08
CA ASN A 143 -2.12 -4.77 6.27
C ASN A 143 -3.19 -5.78 6.70
N SER A 144 -3.81 -6.50 5.75
CA SER A 144 -4.75 -7.57 6.07
C SER A 144 -4.06 -8.75 6.74
N MET A 145 -2.91 -9.19 6.20
CA MET A 145 -2.11 -10.26 6.81
C MET A 145 -1.73 -9.91 8.25
N MET A 146 -1.22 -8.69 8.47
CA MET A 146 -0.85 -8.23 9.82
C MET A 146 -2.04 -8.23 10.78
N ARG A 147 -3.21 -7.74 10.36
CA ARG A 147 -4.42 -7.77 11.20
C ARG A 147 -4.87 -9.19 11.55
N GLN A 148 -4.85 -10.10 10.56
CA GLN A 148 -5.22 -11.49 10.79
C GLN A 148 -4.24 -12.18 11.73
N LEU A 149 -2.94 -11.90 11.59
CA LEU A 149 -1.92 -12.43 12.48
C LEU A 149 -2.09 -11.92 13.91
N SER A 150 -2.29 -10.62 14.12
CA SER A 150 -2.55 -10.07 15.46
C SER A 150 -3.78 -10.67 16.11
N ALA A 151 -4.90 -10.77 15.38
CA ALA A 151 -6.11 -11.41 15.91
C ALA A 151 -5.93 -12.91 16.19
N THR A 152 -4.98 -13.58 15.52
CA THR A 152 -4.64 -14.98 15.76
C THR A 152 -3.77 -15.11 17.01
N ILE A 153 -2.78 -14.23 17.18
CA ILE A 153 -1.96 -14.14 18.40
C ILE A 153 -2.86 -13.99 19.62
N ASP A 154 -3.78 -13.02 19.60
CA ASP A 154 -4.70 -12.77 20.73
C ASP A 154 -5.47 -14.04 21.15
N LYS A 155 -5.95 -14.82 20.17
CA LYS A 155 -6.69 -16.08 20.42
C LYS A 155 -5.78 -17.22 20.87
N LEU A 156 -4.56 -17.31 20.35
CA LEU A 156 -3.60 -18.32 20.78
C LEU A 156 -3.19 -18.08 22.23
N THR A 157 -2.94 -16.82 22.60
CA THR A 157 -2.67 -16.41 23.99
C THR A 157 -3.82 -16.80 24.92
N GLU A 158 -5.07 -16.58 24.51
CA GLU A 158 -6.25 -17.01 25.27
C GLU A 158 -6.28 -18.54 25.48
N VAL A 159 -6.01 -19.31 24.42
CA VAL A 159 -5.95 -20.78 24.50
C VAL A 159 -4.85 -21.25 25.45
N GLU A 160 -3.64 -20.68 25.35
CA GLU A 160 -2.53 -21.03 26.23
C GLU A 160 -2.83 -20.71 27.70
N ALA A 161 -3.41 -19.54 27.97
CA ALA A 161 -3.79 -19.13 29.33
C ALA A 161 -4.87 -20.04 29.94
N ILE A 162 -5.85 -20.52 29.14
CA ILE A 162 -6.85 -21.49 29.61
C ILE A 162 -6.18 -22.84 29.95
N ILE A 163 -5.27 -23.33 29.11
CA ILE A 163 -4.56 -24.60 29.34
C ILE A 163 -3.66 -24.51 30.58
N GLN A 164 -3.06 -23.35 30.83
CA GLN A 164 -2.22 -23.09 32.00
C GLN A 164 -3.02 -22.81 33.28
N GLY A 165 -4.35 -22.72 33.19
CA GLY A 165 -5.23 -22.44 34.33
C GLY A 165 -5.21 -20.98 34.80
N GLU A 166 -4.73 -20.07 33.96
CA GLU A 166 -4.62 -18.63 34.25
C GLU A 166 -5.93 -17.87 33.94
N LEU A 167 -6.83 -18.47 33.16
CA LEU A 167 -8.18 -17.99 32.89
C LEU A 167 -9.21 -19.08 33.24
N SER A 168 -9.99 -18.86 34.29
CA SER A 168 -11.16 -19.70 34.58
C SER A 168 -12.27 -19.41 33.56
N PRO A 169 -12.84 -20.42 32.89
CA PRO A 169 -14.02 -20.21 32.07
C PRO A 169 -15.19 -19.86 33.00
N ASN A 170 -15.76 -18.67 32.82
CA ASN A 170 -17.03 -18.28 33.45
C ASN A 170 -18.22 -18.98 32.76
#